data_AF-A0A834R898-F1
#
_entry.id   AF-A0A834R898-F1
#
_cell.length_a   1.000
_cell.length_b   1.000
_cell.length_c   1.000
_cell.angle_alpha   90.00
_cell.angle_beta   90.00
_cell.angle_gamma   90.00
#
_symmetry.space_group_name_H-M   'P 1'
#
loop_
_entity.id
_entity.type
_entity.pdbx_description
1 polymer ?
#
loop_
_entity_poly.entity_id
_entity_poly.type
_entity_poly.pdbx_seq_one_letter_code
_entity_poly.pdbx_strand_id
1 'polypeptide(L)'
;MDFPIQMEQSKHSTEESDQDDWISEGKIRIPRSKSVFYNNVQEFNRDLSVLSVHTYLKHEYWRSTSSSFDQLSIFDALSATGLRSIRYSKECLQCSLPLKIIANDLSEKSVSIIKKNITLNGVKNVDVYNEDCSIFMYKRKASNQRLNVIDLDPYGSPIQFLDAAIQTIEDGGLLMITSTDMAVLCGNQPGACYAKYASYPIRAKFCHEMALRILIAATNSHATRYGRYIKPLLSLSIDFYIRIFVQVFSSKNHANKSIENLSYLLTCKECESFTLLPLCTSRKENDQTSVLLTNICTLCGGSLRIGGPIWSSSIHDSNFVQKMQNELKTFQELSAIHFRTFRRMEGLLQMIDEELQDCPLYYQLDRLCSLVRCPMPPIRLFRSILINGGYRVSYSHALKNSIKTDAPKEFIWSILQFLIGSDSSNPKIKPSISKIIEKKFSYTIKDELVEEKLLSKSMNLLRYQINPEVNWGPKSRPNNDDQNEKRIRNQDKHVKKRQKIHENALKTI
;
A
#
# COMPACT_ATOMS: atom_id res chain seq x y z
N MET A 1 66.06 -33.65 -12.45
CA MET A 1 65.30 -34.85 -12.82
C MET A 1 63.97 -34.85 -12.05
N ASP A 2 63.10 -33.85 -12.22
CA ASP A 2 61.96 -33.84 -13.18
C ASP A 2 61.49 -35.22 -13.63
N PHE A 3 60.23 -35.65 -13.60
CA PHE A 3 58.89 -35.16 -13.21
C PHE A 3 58.01 -36.43 -13.24
N PRO A 4 56.92 -36.57 -12.46
CA PRO A 4 55.99 -37.69 -12.64
C PRO A 4 54.78 -37.32 -13.52
N ILE A 5 54.57 -38.15 -14.55
CA ILE A 5 53.32 -38.69 -15.08
C ILE A 5 52.22 -37.70 -15.53
N GLN A 6 52.10 -37.56 -16.84
CA GLN A 6 50.91 -37.05 -17.54
C GLN A 6 49.82 -38.14 -17.61
N MET A 7 48.60 -37.82 -17.17
CA MET A 7 47.38 -38.46 -17.64
C MET A 7 46.58 -37.43 -18.45
N GLU A 8 46.36 -37.75 -19.73
CA GLU A 8 45.46 -37.03 -20.62
C GLU A 8 44.03 -37.06 -20.05
N GLN A 9 43.41 -35.89 -19.92
CA GLN A 9 41.96 -35.78 -19.85
C GLN A 9 41.47 -34.87 -20.96
N SER A 10 40.53 -35.43 -21.71
CA SER A 10 39.87 -34.93 -22.89
C SER A 10 39.18 -33.59 -22.66
N LYS A 11 39.24 -32.74 -23.70
CA LYS A 11 38.43 -31.54 -23.84
C LYS A 11 36.94 -31.91 -23.82
N HIS A 12 36.26 -31.59 -22.73
CA HIS A 12 34.82 -31.31 -22.77
C HIS A 12 34.63 -29.80 -22.63
N SER A 13 34.37 -29.17 -23.78
CA SER A 13 33.74 -27.86 -23.88
C SER A 13 32.35 -27.98 -23.26
N THR A 14 32.23 -27.64 -21.97
CA THR A 14 30.96 -27.26 -21.38
C THR A 14 30.62 -25.87 -21.90
N GLU A 15 29.70 -25.83 -22.85
CA GLU A 15 28.87 -24.67 -23.14
C GLU A 15 28.28 -24.16 -21.81
N GLU A 16 28.88 -23.09 -21.26
CA GLU A 16 28.25 -22.33 -20.19
C GLU A 16 26.99 -21.69 -20.76
N SER A 17 25.85 -22.13 -20.25
CA SER A 17 24.52 -21.71 -20.65
C SER A 17 24.31 -20.20 -20.47
N ASP A 18 24.03 -19.50 -21.57
CA ASP A 18 23.61 -18.10 -21.72
C ASP A 18 22.28 -17.70 -21.00
N GLN A 19 21.84 -18.45 -19.99
CA GLN A 19 20.53 -18.26 -19.35
C GLN A 19 20.47 -17.14 -18.30
N ASP A 20 21.59 -16.55 -17.86
CA ASP A 20 21.63 -15.66 -16.68
C ASP A 20 21.66 -14.13 -16.98
N ASP A 21 21.71 -13.75 -18.25
CA ASP A 21 21.94 -12.35 -18.69
C ASP A 21 20.68 -11.51 -18.92
N TRP A 22 19.49 -12.07 -18.73
CA TRP A 22 18.23 -11.43 -19.07
C TRP A 22 17.22 -11.43 -17.92
N ILE A 23 16.47 -10.33 -17.84
CA ILE A 23 15.35 -10.18 -16.93
C ILE A 23 14.08 -10.23 -17.78
N SER A 24 13.20 -11.17 -17.45
CA SER A 24 11.90 -11.32 -18.09
C SER A 24 10.79 -11.04 -17.08
N GLU A 25 9.90 -10.11 -17.43
CA GLU A 25 8.72 -9.73 -16.65
C GLU A 25 7.56 -9.44 -17.58
N GLY A 26 6.43 -10.12 -17.41
CA GLY A 26 5.32 -10.07 -18.35
C GLY A 26 5.77 -10.43 -19.77
N LYS A 27 5.47 -9.57 -20.74
CA LYS A 27 5.90 -9.73 -22.15
C LYS A 27 7.26 -9.10 -22.45
N ILE A 28 7.96 -8.60 -21.44
CA ILE A 28 9.14 -7.76 -21.61
C ILE A 28 10.39 -8.54 -21.26
N ARG A 29 11.42 -8.33 -22.08
CA ARG A 29 12.78 -8.82 -21.83
C ARG A 29 13.75 -7.65 -21.86
N ILE A 30 14.54 -7.49 -20.80
CA ILE A 30 15.59 -6.45 -20.70
C ILE A 30 16.91 -7.08 -20.23
N PRO A 31 18.07 -6.57 -20.66
CA PRO A 31 19.36 -7.11 -20.24
C PRO A 31 19.60 -6.83 -18.76
N ARG A 32 20.16 -7.82 -18.06
CA ARG A 32 20.55 -7.70 -16.66
C ARG A 32 21.87 -6.92 -16.60
N SER A 33 21.85 -5.67 -16.15
CA SER A 33 23.06 -4.85 -16.02
C SER A 33 23.25 -4.39 -14.58
N LYS A 34 24.50 -4.46 -14.09
CA LYS A 34 24.91 -3.90 -12.79
C LYS A 34 24.61 -2.40 -12.67
N SER A 35 24.52 -1.71 -13.80
CA SER A 35 24.28 -0.26 -13.89
C SER A 35 22.81 0.14 -13.94
N VAL A 36 21.89 -0.83 -14.02
CA VAL A 36 20.47 -0.64 -14.28
C VAL A 36 19.68 -0.92 -12.99
N PHE A 37 18.91 0.07 -12.52
CA PHE A 37 18.07 -0.13 -11.33
C PHE A 37 16.91 -1.06 -11.67
N TYR A 38 16.97 -2.31 -11.20
CA TYR A 38 15.84 -3.23 -11.24
C TYR A 38 15.64 -3.91 -9.88
N ASN A 39 14.38 -3.89 -9.42
CA ASN A 39 13.97 -4.50 -8.16
C ASN A 39 12.88 -5.56 -8.41
N ASN A 40 13.23 -6.83 -8.19
CA ASN A 40 12.31 -7.97 -8.23
C ASN A 40 11.11 -7.77 -7.30
N VAL A 41 11.32 -7.10 -6.15
CA VAL A 41 10.24 -6.88 -5.19
C VAL A 41 9.13 -5.97 -5.74
N GLN A 42 9.43 -5.18 -6.78
CA GLN A 42 8.47 -4.28 -7.42
C GLN A 42 7.72 -4.95 -8.58
N GLU A 43 7.93 -6.24 -8.87
CA GLU A 43 7.20 -6.97 -9.92
C GLU A 43 5.68 -6.95 -9.62
N PHE A 44 5.29 -7.21 -8.37
CA PHE A 44 3.88 -7.12 -7.95
C PHE A 44 3.29 -5.73 -8.18
N ASN A 45 4.06 -4.67 -7.91
CA ASN A 45 3.62 -3.28 -8.14
C ASN A 45 3.33 -3.05 -9.64
N ARG A 46 4.24 -3.50 -10.50
CA ARG A 46 4.12 -3.34 -11.95
C ARG A 46 2.99 -4.19 -12.53
N ASP A 47 2.86 -5.45 -12.11
CA ASP A 47 1.74 -6.33 -12.49
C ASP A 47 0.39 -5.70 -12.13
N LEU A 48 0.27 -5.21 -10.89
CA LEU A 48 -0.94 -4.54 -10.44
C LEU A 48 -1.22 -3.26 -11.23
N SER A 49 -0.18 -2.52 -11.60
CA SER A 49 -0.31 -1.31 -12.40
C SER A 49 -0.84 -1.63 -13.80
N VAL A 50 -0.32 -2.68 -14.44
CA VAL A 50 -0.83 -3.17 -15.74
C VAL A 50 -2.29 -3.58 -15.61
N LEU A 51 -2.65 -4.37 -14.59
CA LEU A 51 -4.04 -4.80 -14.38
C LEU A 51 -4.98 -3.61 -14.15
N SER A 52 -4.54 -2.61 -13.38
CA SER A 52 -5.33 -1.41 -13.08
C SER A 52 -5.55 -0.54 -14.31
N VAL A 53 -4.49 -0.30 -15.09
CA VAL A 53 -4.56 0.46 -16.35
C VAL A 53 -5.41 -0.28 -17.38
N HIS A 54 -5.22 -1.58 -17.54
CA HIS A 54 -6.06 -2.42 -18.41
C HIS A 54 -7.53 -2.31 -18.02
N THR A 55 -7.86 -2.47 -16.73
CA THR A 55 -9.25 -2.40 -16.24
C THR A 55 -9.84 -1.01 -16.48
N TYR A 56 -9.06 0.04 -16.22
CA TYR A 56 -9.45 1.42 -16.47
C TYR A 56 -9.76 1.70 -17.94
N LEU A 57 -8.93 1.20 -18.86
CA LEU A 57 -9.09 1.38 -20.31
C LEU A 57 -10.27 0.57 -20.85
N LYS A 58 -10.32 -0.73 -20.54
CA LYS A 58 -11.32 -1.66 -21.07
C LYS A 58 -12.74 -1.34 -20.61
N HIS A 59 -12.88 -0.91 -19.35
CA HIS A 59 -14.18 -0.54 -18.77
C HIS A 59 -14.47 0.96 -18.88
N GLU A 60 -13.72 1.67 -19.72
CA GLU A 60 -13.97 3.06 -20.13
C GLU A 60 -14.11 4.07 -18.99
N TYR A 61 -13.38 3.84 -17.89
CA TYR A 61 -13.35 4.76 -16.74
C TYR A 61 -12.79 6.15 -17.09
N TRP A 62 -12.07 6.26 -18.21
CA TRP A 62 -11.57 7.51 -18.77
C TRP A 62 -12.65 8.39 -19.40
N ARG A 63 -13.82 7.83 -19.74
CA ARG A 63 -14.92 8.62 -20.29
C ARG A 63 -15.50 9.51 -19.20
N SER A 64 -15.42 10.82 -19.43
CA SER A 64 -16.14 11.83 -18.66
C SER A 64 -17.15 12.51 -19.58
N THR A 65 -18.19 13.12 -19.00
CA THR A 65 -19.24 13.82 -19.75
C THR A 65 -18.74 15.04 -20.53
N SER A 66 -17.48 15.43 -20.36
CA SER A 66 -16.95 16.72 -20.81
C SER A 66 -15.82 16.63 -21.84
N SER A 67 -15.33 15.43 -22.18
CA SER A 67 -14.13 15.29 -23.03
C SER A 67 -14.31 14.28 -24.16
N SER A 68 -14.03 14.73 -25.39
CA SER A 68 -13.76 13.86 -26.53
C SER A 68 -12.25 13.65 -26.63
N PHE A 69 -11.81 12.40 -26.82
CA PHE A 69 -10.39 12.05 -26.94
C PHE A 69 -10.14 11.37 -28.28
N ASP A 70 -9.17 11.85 -29.04
CA ASP A 70 -8.69 11.18 -30.25
C ASP A 70 -7.60 10.15 -29.93
N GLN A 71 -6.95 10.30 -28.78
CA GLN A 71 -5.88 9.45 -28.27
C GLN A 71 -5.83 9.55 -26.75
N LEU A 72 -5.48 8.45 -26.07
CA LEU A 72 -5.24 8.44 -24.63
C LEU A 72 -3.75 8.40 -24.33
N SER A 73 -3.35 9.03 -23.22
CA SER A 73 -1.97 9.14 -22.79
C SER A 73 -1.70 8.52 -21.42
N ILE A 74 -0.59 7.79 -21.31
CA ILE A 74 -0.12 7.17 -20.05
C ILE A 74 1.28 7.69 -19.76
N PHE A 75 1.43 8.34 -18.60
CA PHE A 75 2.69 8.93 -18.17
C PHE A 75 3.33 8.13 -17.04
N ASP A 76 4.47 7.52 -17.35
CA ASP A 76 5.39 6.90 -16.39
C ASP A 76 6.43 7.94 -15.98
N ALA A 77 6.21 8.55 -14.82
CA ALA A 77 6.85 9.81 -14.46
C ALA A 77 8.32 9.69 -14.05
N LEU A 78 8.70 8.53 -13.48
CA LEU A 78 10.03 8.19 -12.98
C LEU A 78 10.44 6.81 -13.50
N SER A 79 10.63 6.71 -14.82
CA SER A 79 10.68 5.45 -15.56
C SER A 79 11.88 4.54 -15.24
N ALA A 80 13.01 5.08 -14.78
CA ALA A 80 14.28 4.38 -14.60
C ALA A 80 14.71 3.56 -15.83
N THR A 81 14.30 2.30 -15.91
CA THR A 81 14.63 1.38 -17.03
C THR A 81 13.61 1.43 -18.16
N GLY A 82 12.47 2.06 -17.93
CA GLY A 82 11.33 2.09 -18.87
C GLY A 82 10.48 0.83 -18.83
N LEU A 83 10.76 -0.12 -17.93
CA LEU A 83 10.05 -1.39 -17.87
C LEU A 83 8.54 -1.20 -17.76
N ARG A 84 8.08 -0.28 -16.90
CA ARG A 84 6.65 0.04 -16.70
C ARG A 84 6.02 0.61 -17.98
N SER A 85 6.66 1.60 -18.60
CA SER A 85 6.24 2.15 -19.90
C SER A 85 6.11 1.10 -21.01
N ILE A 86 7.11 0.23 -21.16
CA ILE A 86 7.11 -0.81 -22.19
C ILE A 86 6.02 -1.84 -21.91
N ARG A 87 5.79 -2.19 -20.63
CA ARG A 87 4.68 -3.04 -20.22
C ARG A 87 3.34 -2.42 -20.58
N TYR A 88 3.07 -1.16 -20.24
CA TYR A 88 1.82 -0.50 -20.65
C TYR A 88 1.60 -0.55 -22.16
N SER A 89 2.65 -0.30 -22.94
CA SER A 89 2.57 -0.39 -24.40
C SER A 89 2.15 -1.79 -24.89
N LYS A 90 2.74 -2.87 -24.35
CA LYS A 90 2.49 -4.24 -24.84
C LYS A 90 1.30 -4.95 -24.20
N GLU A 91 0.93 -4.54 -23.00
CA GLU A 91 0.03 -5.30 -22.12
C GLU A 91 -1.32 -4.60 -21.92
N CYS A 92 -1.42 -3.28 -22.14
CA CYS A 92 -2.66 -2.52 -21.98
C CYS A 92 -3.24 -2.09 -23.34
N LEU A 93 -3.61 -3.04 -24.20
CA LEU A 93 -4.07 -2.80 -25.58
C LEU A 93 -5.60 -2.70 -25.73
N GLN A 94 -6.35 -2.87 -24.65
CA GLN A 94 -7.80 -3.02 -24.64
C GLN A 94 -8.48 -1.66 -24.51
N CYS A 95 -8.20 -0.78 -25.47
CA CYS A 95 -8.84 0.52 -25.62
C CYS A 95 -9.31 0.71 -27.06
N SER A 96 -10.45 1.38 -27.24
CA SER A 96 -10.97 1.77 -28.54
C SER A 96 -10.16 2.90 -29.20
N LEU A 97 -9.37 3.64 -28.41
CA LEU A 97 -8.55 4.75 -28.87
C LEU A 97 -7.06 4.38 -28.93
N PRO A 98 -6.28 5.01 -29.84
CA PRO A 98 -4.83 4.91 -29.81
C PRO A 98 -4.26 5.28 -28.44
N LEU A 99 -3.19 4.59 -28.03
CA LEU A 99 -2.49 4.83 -26.78
C LEU A 99 -1.10 5.40 -27.03
N LYS A 100 -0.81 6.51 -26.37
CA LYS A 100 0.50 7.15 -26.32
C LYS A 100 1.11 6.99 -24.94
N ILE A 101 2.22 6.27 -24.85
CA ILE A 101 2.98 6.11 -23.61
C ILE A 101 4.08 7.16 -23.56
N ILE A 102 4.30 7.74 -22.40
CA ILE A 102 5.32 8.74 -22.15
C ILE A 102 6.18 8.23 -21.00
N ALA A 103 7.44 7.95 -21.29
CA ALA A 103 8.46 7.57 -20.33
C ALA A 103 9.34 8.79 -20.00
N ASN A 104 9.45 9.15 -18.73
CA ASN A 104 10.31 10.25 -18.30
C ASN A 104 11.27 9.83 -17.19
N ASP A 105 12.51 10.32 -17.27
CA ASP A 105 13.44 10.22 -16.15
C ASP A 105 14.37 11.43 -16.14
N LEU A 106 14.75 11.88 -14.93
CA LEU A 106 15.68 13.00 -14.76
C LEU A 106 17.11 12.62 -15.18
N SER A 107 17.48 11.36 -15.07
CA SER A 107 18.83 10.88 -15.41
C SER A 107 18.96 10.60 -16.90
N GLU A 108 19.91 11.27 -17.56
CA GLU A 108 20.24 11.02 -18.97
C GLU A 108 20.64 9.56 -19.22
N LYS A 109 21.36 8.95 -18.25
CA LYS A 109 21.71 7.53 -18.29
C LYS A 109 20.46 6.65 -18.33
N SER A 110 19.47 6.92 -17.47
CA SER A 110 18.18 6.21 -17.48
C SER A 110 17.49 6.36 -18.84
N VAL A 111 17.45 7.57 -19.40
CA VAL A 111 16.85 7.84 -20.71
C VAL A 111 17.53 7.06 -21.83
N SER A 112 18.86 6.95 -21.81
CA SER A 112 19.58 6.11 -22.78
C SER A 112 19.20 4.63 -22.68
N ILE A 113 18.98 4.13 -21.45
CA ILE A 113 18.55 2.76 -21.17
C ILE A 113 17.11 2.54 -21.63
N ILE A 114 16.20 3.48 -21.36
CA ILE A 114 14.80 3.44 -21.80
C ILE A 114 14.75 3.29 -23.32
N LYS A 115 15.48 4.14 -24.06
CA LYS A 115 15.55 4.08 -25.53
C LYS A 115 16.03 2.72 -26.03
N LYS A 116 17.10 2.18 -25.43
CA LYS A 116 17.60 0.83 -25.78
C LYS A 116 16.55 -0.25 -25.53
N ASN A 117 15.89 -0.22 -24.36
CA ASN A 117 14.89 -1.22 -23.99
C ASN A 117 13.63 -1.14 -24.87
N ILE A 118 13.22 0.06 -25.30
CA ILE A 118 12.13 0.25 -26.26
C ILE A 118 12.47 -0.44 -27.60
N THR A 119 13.67 -0.18 -28.14
CA THR A 119 14.13 -0.80 -29.38
C THR A 119 14.22 -2.32 -29.26
N LEU A 120 14.80 -2.83 -28.16
CA LEU A 120 14.90 -4.27 -27.89
C LEU A 120 13.53 -4.95 -27.81
N ASN A 121 12.51 -4.22 -27.38
CA ASN A 121 11.16 -4.74 -27.24
C ASN A 121 10.25 -4.44 -28.45
N GLY A 122 10.75 -3.77 -29.48
CA GLY A 122 10.00 -3.49 -30.71
C GLY A 122 8.79 -2.56 -30.51
N VAL A 123 8.83 -1.71 -29.48
CA VAL A 123 7.71 -0.82 -29.14
C VAL A 123 7.84 0.52 -29.88
N LYS A 124 6.73 1.03 -30.43
CA LYS A 124 6.71 2.26 -31.26
C LYS A 124 5.92 3.43 -30.68
N ASN A 125 5.03 3.18 -29.71
CA ASN A 125 4.14 4.21 -29.13
C ASN A 125 4.62 4.75 -27.78
N VAL A 126 5.94 4.69 -27.52
CA VAL A 126 6.55 5.21 -26.29
C VAL A 126 7.46 6.38 -26.63
N ASP A 127 7.08 7.59 -26.21
CA ASP A 127 7.95 8.76 -26.26
C ASP A 127 8.83 8.82 -25.02
N VAL A 128 10.09 9.22 -25.17
CA VAL A 128 11.05 9.32 -24.05
C VAL A 128 11.49 10.75 -23.83
N TYR A 129 11.39 11.23 -22.58
CA TYR A 129 11.80 12.57 -22.17
C TYR A 129 12.85 12.52 -21.07
N ASN A 130 13.73 13.53 -21.05
CA ASN A 130 14.72 13.74 -20.02
C ASN A 130 14.44 15.05 -19.28
N GLU A 131 13.44 15.07 -18.41
CA GLU A 131 13.04 16.27 -17.68
C GLU A 131 12.77 15.99 -16.20
N ASP A 132 12.79 17.05 -15.39
CA ASP A 132 12.15 17.01 -14.08
C ASP A 132 10.65 16.72 -14.26
N CYS A 133 10.15 15.76 -13.49
CA CYS A 133 8.78 15.28 -13.58
C CYS A 133 7.75 16.41 -13.39
N SER A 134 7.96 17.31 -12.43
CA SER A 134 7.01 18.39 -12.16
C SER A 134 7.03 19.42 -13.29
N ILE A 135 8.22 19.77 -13.80
CA ILE A 135 8.37 20.68 -14.95
C ILE A 135 7.66 20.12 -16.18
N PHE A 136 7.87 18.83 -16.50
CA PHE A 136 7.21 18.18 -17.62
C PHE A 136 5.69 18.28 -17.52
N MET A 137 5.14 17.97 -16.35
CA MET A 137 3.69 18.04 -16.09
C MET A 137 3.16 19.47 -16.20
N TYR A 138 3.88 20.47 -15.67
CA TYR A 138 3.45 21.88 -15.79
C TYR A 138 3.48 22.40 -17.23
N LYS A 139 4.49 22.02 -18.03
CA LYS A 139 4.54 22.35 -19.46
C LYS A 139 3.33 21.77 -20.20
N ARG A 140 3.00 20.50 -19.93
CA ARG A 140 1.82 19.83 -20.49
C ARG A 140 0.53 20.55 -20.11
N LYS A 141 0.37 20.92 -18.85
CA LYS A 141 -0.77 21.73 -18.38
C LYS A 141 -0.84 23.07 -19.12
N ALA A 142 0.28 23.79 -19.24
CA ALA A 142 0.34 25.10 -19.91
C ALA A 142 -0.04 25.01 -21.40
N SER A 143 0.37 23.95 -22.08
CA SER A 143 0.03 23.68 -23.48
C SER A 143 -1.32 22.97 -23.67
N ASN A 144 -2.13 22.84 -22.61
CA ASN A 144 -3.40 22.11 -22.60
C ASN A 144 -3.31 20.67 -23.15
N GLN A 145 -2.17 20.00 -22.94
CA GLN A 145 -1.92 18.61 -23.30
C GLN A 145 -1.95 17.74 -22.03
N ARG A 146 -3.12 17.67 -21.41
CA ARG A 146 -3.32 16.92 -20.16
C ARG A 146 -3.21 15.41 -20.38
N LEU A 147 -3.08 14.67 -19.28
CA LEU A 147 -2.74 13.25 -19.28
C LEU A 147 -3.89 12.39 -18.75
N ASN A 148 -4.18 11.24 -19.37
CA ASN A 148 -5.28 10.37 -18.92
C ASN A 148 -4.87 9.45 -17.77
N VAL A 149 -3.62 8.98 -17.78
CA VAL A 149 -3.06 8.17 -16.69
C VAL A 149 -1.71 8.74 -16.27
N ILE A 150 -1.51 8.91 -14.97
CA ILE A 150 -0.22 9.33 -14.40
C ILE A 150 0.19 8.31 -13.34
N ASP A 151 1.40 7.76 -13.48
CA ASP A 151 2.00 6.87 -12.48
C ASP A 151 3.20 7.54 -11.79
N LEU A 152 3.04 7.82 -10.50
CA LEU A 152 4.08 8.36 -9.64
C LEU A 152 4.67 7.25 -8.77
N ASP A 153 5.85 6.77 -9.15
CA ASP A 153 6.59 5.72 -8.40
C ASP A 153 7.96 6.19 -7.89
N PRO A 154 8.04 7.25 -7.06
CA PRO A 154 9.32 7.73 -6.56
C PRO A 154 9.83 6.90 -5.37
N TYR A 155 11.12 7.01 -5.08
CA TYR A 155 11.64 6.59 -3.78
C TYR A 155 11.24 7.60 -2.70
N GLY A 156 10.64 7.10 -1.63
CA GLY A 156 10.22 7.88 -0.50
C GLY A 156 8.85 8.51 -0.72
N SER A 157 8.80 9.84 -0.68
CA SER A 157 7.55 10.59 -0.65
C SER A 157 7.16 11.08 -2.05
N PRO A 158 5.91 10.85 -2.50
CA PRO A 158 5.40 11.36 -3.77
C PRO A 158 4.88 12.80 -3.69
N ILE A 159 4.82 13.39 -2.50
CA ILE A 159 4.17 14.68 -2.25
C ILE A 159 4.65 15.79 -3.19
N GLN A 160 5.95 15.86 -3.44
CA GLN A 160 6.54 16.91 -4.28
C GLN A 160 6.03 16.92 -5.74
N PHE A 161 5.44 15.82 -6.21
CA PHE A 161 4.91 15.68 -7.56
C PHE A 161 3.37 15.79 -7.62
N LEU A 162 2.68 15.73 -6.47
CA LEU A 162 1.22 15.66 -6.45
C LEU A 162 0.56 16.90 -7.02
N ASP A 163 1.08 18.08 -6.71
CA ASP A 163 0.50 19.34 -7.19
C ASP A 163 0.48 19.41 -8.72
N ALA A 164 1.62 19.12 -9.35
CA ALA A 164 1.75 19.08 -10.80
C ALA A 164 0.87 17.96 -11.41
N ALA A 165 0.84 16.77 -10.81
CA ALA A 165 0.03 15.65 -11.31
C ALA A 165 -1.47 15.96 -11.28
N ILE A 166 -1.98 16.53 -10.17
CA ILE A 166 -3.38 16.92 -10.01
C ILE A 166 -3.79 17.99 -11.02
N GLN A 167 -2.90 18.92 -11.36
CA GLN A 167 -3.22 19.97 -12.33
C GLN A 167 -3.18 19.47 -13.78
N THR A 168 -2.31 18.50 -14.08
CA THR A 168 -2.09 18.00 -15.45
C THR A 168 -2.99 16.82 -15.81
N ILE A 169 -3.52 16.08 -14.84
CA ILE A 169 -4.39 14.94 -15.13
C ILE A 169 -5.75 15.38 -15.72
N GLU A 170 -6.27 14.62 -16.67
CA GLU A 170 -7.58 14.82 -17.26
C GLU A 170 -8.73 14.50 -16.29
N ASP A 171 -9.92 15.02 -16.59
CA ASP A 171 -11.13 14.63 -15.86
C ASP A 171 -11.51 13.19 -16.19
N GLY A 172 -11.74 12.39 -15.15
CA GLY A 172 -11.85 10.93 -15.25
C GLY A 172 -10.49 10.22 -15.31
N GLY A 173 -9.38 10.97 -15.27
CA GLY A 173 -8.03 10.42 -15.34
C GLY A 173 -7.66 9.56 -14.14
N LEU A 174 -6.83 8.54 -14.37
CA LEU A 174 -6.31 7.63 -13.34
C LEU A 174 -4.95 8.12 -12.81
N LEU A 175 -4.91 8.49 -11.54
CA LEU A 175 -3.67 8.83 -10.82
C LEU A 175 -3.26 7.66 -9.93
N MET A 176 -2.07 7.12 -10.18
CA MET A 176 -1.48 6.04 -9.41
C MET A 176 -0.27 6.57 -8.64
N ILE A 177 -0.23 6.32 -7.34
CA ILE A 177 0.77 6.92 -6.45
C ILE A 177 1.36 5.83 -5.56
N THR A 178 2.67 5.60 -5.66
CA THR A 178 3.43 4.82 -4.69
C THR A 178 4.09 5.75 -3.66
N SER A 179 4.11 5.32 -2.40
CA SER A 179 5.02 5.89 -1.40
C SER A 179 5.76 4.78 -0.64
N THR A 180 7.08 4.91 -0.57
CA THR A 180 7.92 4.05 0.28
C THR A 180 8.28 4.75 1.60
N ASP A 181 7.67 5.89 1.94
CA ASP A 181 7.96 6.69 3.14
C ASP A 181 7.23 6.16 4.39
N MET A 182 7.24 4.85 4.58
CA MET A 182 6.45 4.17 5.62
C MET A 182 6.90 4.54 7.03
N ALA A 183 8.18 4.84 7.25
CA ALA A 183 8.65 5.27 8.56
C ALA A 183 8.00 6.59 9.00
N VAL A 184 7.83 7.52 8.06
CA VAL A 184 7.17 8.81 8.30
C VAL A 184 5.67 8.60 8.49
N LEU A 185 5.03 7.91 7.55
CA LEU A 185 3.57 7.70 7.55
C LEU A 185 3.06 6.84 8.71
N CYS A 186 3.84 5.85 9.17
CA CYS A 186 3.48 5.01 10.31
C CYS A 186 3.79 5.65 11.67
N GLY A 187 4.26 6.90 11.69
CA GLY A 187 4.41 7.70 12.91
C GLY A 187 5.74 7.55 13.65
N ASN A 188 6.82 7.08 13.01
CA ASN A 188 8.16 7.13 13.63
C ASN A 188 8.74 8.55 13.62
N GLN A 189 8.34 9.37 12.64
CA GLN A 189 8.78 10.76 12.49
C GLN A 189 7.55 11.68 12.29
N PRO A 190 6.77 11.95 13.36
CA PRO A 190 5.50 12.65 13.23
C PRO A 190 5.64 14.08 12.70
N GLY A 191 6.69 14.82 13.08
CA GLY A 191 6.96 16.16 12.54
C GLY A 191 7.25 16.16 11.05
N ALA A 192 7.99 15.16 10.55
CA ALA A 192 8.24 15.00 9.11
C ALA A 192 6.95 14.63 8.35
N CYS A 193 6.07 13.85 8.98
CA CYS A 193 4.78 13.49 8.38
C CYS A 193 3.87 14.71 8.28
N TYR A 194 3.82 15.54 9.32
CA TYR A 194 3.09 16.80 9.27
C TYR A 194 3.64 17.73 8.17
N ALA A 195 4.96 17.90 8.11
CA ALA A 195 5.60 18.78 7.11
C ALA A 195 5.33 18.33 5.65
N LYS A 196 5.30 17.02 5.40
CA LYS A 196 5.09 16.46 4.05
C LYS A 196 3.61 16.29 3.71
N TYR A 197 2.82 15.73 4.62
CA TYR A 197 1.46 15.24 4.33
C TYR A 197 0.36 16.10 4.98
N ALA A 198 0.71 17.16 5.71
CA ALA A 198 -0.22 17.98 6.48
C ALA A 198 -1.12 17.18 7.44
N SER A 199 -0.59 16.05 7.95
CA SER A 199 -1.29 15.14 8.86
C SER A 199 -0.35 14.69 9.99
N TYR A 200 -0.88 14.58 11.20
CA TYR A 200 -0.14 14.11 12.37
C TYR A 200 -0.39 12.62 12.62
N PRO A 201 0.57 11.72 12.33
CA PRO A 201 0.38 10.28 12.49
C PRO A 201 0.46 9.87 13.97
N ILE A 202 -0.45 9.00 14.40
CA ILE A 202 -0.36 8.35 15.71
C ILE A 202 0.33 7.00 15.55
N ARG A 203 1.41 6.78 16.30
CA ARG A 203 2.00 5.44 16.40
C ARG A 203 0.99 4.47 17.03
N ALA A 204 0.45 3.58 16.21
CA ALA A 204 -0.60 2.63 16.53
C ALA A 204 -0.44 1.35 15.70
N LYS A 205 -1.21 0.32 16.04
CA LYS A 205 -1.15 -0.99 15.38
C LYS A 205 -1.77 -1.02 13.99
N PHE A 206 -2.70 -0.12 13.72
CA PHE A 206 -3.32 0.12 12.42
C PHE A 206 -2.49 1.05 11.52
N CYS A 207 -1.19 1.21 11.77
CA CYS A 207 -0.36 2.21 11.11
C CYS A 207 -0.30 2.05 9.58
N HIS A 208 -0.37 0.84 9.06
CA HIS A 208 -0.34 0.58 7.61
C HIS A 208 -1.57 1.14 6.89
N GLU A 209 -2.76 0.94 7.47
CA GLU A 209 -3.98 1.54 6.92
C GLU A 209 -4.05 3.05 7.18
N MET A 210 -3.59 3.50 8.35
CA MET A 210 -3.47 4.93 8.62
C MET A 210 -2.56 5.62 7.61
N ALA A 211 -1.45 4.99 7.21
CA ALA A 211 -0.56 5.50 6.18
C ALA A 211 -1.27 5.68 4.82
N LEU A 212 -2.09 4.71 4.39
CA LEU A 212 -2.92 4.83 3.20
C LEU A 212 -3.87 6.04 3.30
N ARG A 213 -4.57 6.15 4.44
CA ARG A 213 -5.55 7.21 4.68
C ARG A 213 -4.92 8.61 4.78
N ILE A 214 -3.69 8.71 5.28
CA ILE A 214 -2.90 9.95 5.27
C ILE A 214 -2.53 10.34 3.83
N LEU A 215 -2.05 9.38 3.03
CA LEU A 215 -1.69 9.65 1.63
C LEU A 215 -2.91 10.09 0.82
N ILE A 216 -4.06 9.44 0.99
CA ILE A 216 -5.32 9.83 0.33
C ILE A 216 -5.76 11.23 0.78
N ALA A 217 -5.70 11.55 2.08
CA ALA A 217 -6.03 12.88 2.59
C ALA A 217 -5.12 13.97 2.00
N ALA A 218 -3.81 13.69 1.88
CA ALA A 218 -2.86 14.60 1.26
C ALA A 218 -3.19 14.80 -0.24
N THR A 219 -3.49 13.74 -0.99
CA THR A 219 -3.91 13.84 -2.39
C THR A 219 -5.22 14.62 -2.54
N ASN A 220 -6.20 14.39 -1.65
CA ASN A 220 -7.45 15.16 -1.64
C ASN A 220 -7.21 16.66 -1.38
N SER A 221 -6.31 17.00 -0.45
CA SER A 221 -5.95 18.40 -0.20
C SER A 221 -5.35 19.08 -1.44
N HIS A 222 -4.56 18.37 -2.24
CA HIS A 222 -4.03 18.92 -3.49
C HIS A 222 -5.13 19.10 -4.54
N ALA A 223 -6.04 18.13 -4.70
CA ALA A 223 -7.16 18.21 -5.64
C ALA A 223 -8.12 19.38 -5.33
N THR A 224 -8.50 19.52 -4.08
CA THR A 224 -9.53 20.47 -3.64
C THR A 224 -9.12 21.93 -3.82
N ARG A 225 -7.82 22.26 -3.72
CA ARG A 225 -7.27 23.60 -4.03
C ARG A 225 -7.62 24.09 -5.44
N TYR A 226 -7.85 23.16 -6.37
CA TYR A 226 -8.15 23.45 -7.77
C TYR A 226 -9.63 23.20 -8.14
N GLY A 227 -10.52 23.06 -7.14
CA GLY A 227 -11.93 22.74 -7.39
C GLY A 227 -12.14 21.33 -7.96
N ARG A 228 -11.19 20.43 -7.72
CA ARG A 228 -11.23 19.02 -8.12
C ARG A 228 -11.42 18.13 -6.90
N TYR A 229 -11.88 16.91 -7.12
CA TYR A 229 -12.01 15.90 -6.08
C TYR A 229 -11.46 14.56 -6.56
N ILE A 230 -11.10 13.71 -5.60
CA ILE A 230 -10.61 12.37 -5.88
C ILE A 230 -11.65 11.32 -5.53
N LYS A 231 -11.66 10.23 -6.30
CA LYS A 231 -12.40 9.00 -6.01
C LYS A 231 -11.40 7.86 -5.85
N PRO A 232 -11.13 7.38 -4.62
CA PRO A 232 -10.29 6.21 -4.42
C PRO A 232 -10.87 4.98 -5.12
N LEU A 233 -10.05 4.28 -5.90
CA LEU A 233 -10.40 3.04 -6.58
C LEU A 233 -9.81 1.82 -5.86
N LEU A 234 -8.55 1.91 -5.46
CA LEU A 234 -7.81 0.83 -4.81
C LEU A 234 -6.67 1.43 -3.96
N SER A 235 -6.46 0.90 -2.76
CA SER A 235 -5.43 1.38 -1.84
C SER A 235 -4.78 0.21 -1.12
N LEU A 236 -3.48 0.03 -1.24
CA LEU A 236 -2.80 -1.19 -0.80
C LEU A 236 -1.56 -0.91 0.03
N SER A 237 -1.45 -1.58 1.18
CA SER A 237 -0.19 -1.70 1.91
C SER A 237 0.50 -3.00 1.53
N ILE A 238 1.68 -2.91 0.92
CA ILE A 238 2.39 -4.03 0.30
C ILE A 238 3.84 -4.03 0.76
N ASP A 239 4.21 -5.03 1.55
CA ASP A 239 5.57 -5.26 2.07
C ASP A 239 6.15 -4.03 2.80
N PHE A 240 6.74 -3.09 2.07
CA PHE A 240 7.41 -1.88 2.60
C PHE A 240 6.95 -0.57 1.93
N TYR A 241 5.92 -0.62 1.10
CA TYR A 241 5.37 0.55 0.44
C TYR A 241 3.84 0.55 0.51
N ILE A 242 3.26 1.72 0.30
CA ILE A 242 1.84 1.85 0.05
C ILE A 242 1.61 2.33 -1.37
N ARG A 243 0.49 1.94 -1.97
CA ARG A 243 0.09 2.37 -3.30
C ARG A 243 -1.39 2.69 -3.33
N ILE A 244 -1.75 3.84 -3.89
CA ILE A 244 -3.13 4.26 -4.08
C ILE A 244 -3.42 4.53 -5.56
N PHE A 245 -4.64 4.21 -5.97
CA PHE A 245 -5.18 4.41 -7.31
C PHE A 245 -6.43 5.26 -7.13
N VAL A 246 -6.44 6.46 -7.71
CA VAL A 246 -7.55 7.40 -7.57
C VAL A 246 -7.95 7.93 -8.94
N GLN A 247 -9.25 8.13 -9.16
CA GLN A 247 -9.71 8.97 -10.26
C GLN A 247 -9.82 10.41 -9.82
N VAL A 248 -9.54 11.34 -10.73
CA VAL A 248 -9.63 12.78 -10.47
C VAL A 248 -10.70 13.39 -11.37
N PHE A 249 -11.55 14.23 -10.78
CA PHE A 249 -12.66 14.87 -11.47
C PHE A 249 -12.77 16.35 -11.06
N SER A 250 -13.23 17.21 -11.97
CA SER A 250 -13.49 18.62 -11.68
C SER A 250 -14.94 18.80 -11.22
N SER A 251 -15.13 19.28 -9.99
CA SER A 251 -16.43 19.66 -9.47
C SER A 251 -16.25 20.45 -8.17
N LYS A 252 -16.52 21.75 -8.20
CA LYS A 252 -16.41 22.62 -7.01
C LYS A 252 -17.28 22.12 -5.85
N ASN A 253 -18.48 21.62 -6.14
CA ASN A 253 -19.40 21.11 -5.12
C ASN A 253 -18.82 19.87 -4.43
N HIS A 254 -18.37 18.87 -5.19
CA HIS A 254 -17.74 17.68 -4.61
C HIS A 254 -16.42 17.99 -3.89
N ALA A 255 -15.62 18.93 -4.43
CA ALA A 255 -14.40 19.39 -3.77
C ALA A 255 -14.70 19.97 -2.38
N ASN A 256 -15.72 20.83 -2.27
CA ASN A 256 -16.15 21.40 -0.98
C ASN A 256 -16.70 20.33 -0.03
N LYS A 257 -17.48 19.37 -0.55
CA LYS A 257 -18.01 18.25 0.25
C LYS A 257 -16.94 17.23 0.67
N SER A 258 -15.77 17.22 0.05
CA SER A 258 -14.72 16.25 0.35
C SER A 258 -14.25 16.26 1.81
N ILE A 259 -14.46 17.36 2.54
CA ILE A 259 -14.19 17.48 3.97
C ILE A 259 -14.98 16.47 4.82
N GLU A 260 -16.16 16.04 4.35
CA GLU A 260 -16.99 15.00 5.00
C GLU A 260 -16.26 13.64 5.03
N ASN A 261 -15.27 13.44 4.15
CA ASN A 261 -14.46 12.23 4.10
C ASN A 261 -13.21 12.28 4.99
N LEU A 262 -13.04 13.33 5.80
CA LEU A 262 -11.88 13.50 6.66
C LEU A 262 -12.29 13.38 8.14
N SER A 263 -11.44 12.71 8.91
CA SER A 263 -11.58 12.64 10.37
C SER A 263 -10.26 12.88 11.09
N TYR A 264 -10.34 13.45 12.28
CA TYR A 264 -9.29 13.32 13.28
C TYR A 264 -9.38 11.95 13.96
N LEU A 265 -8.24 11.46 14.43
CA LEU A 265 -8.12 10.21 15.15
C LEU A 265 -7.84 10.50 16.63
N LEU A 266 -8.76 10.10 17.50
CA LEU A 266 -8.57 10.10 18.94
C LEU A 266 -8.07 8.72 19.35
N THR A 267 -6.95 8.61 20.05
CA THR A 267 -6.42 7.31 20.53
C THR A 267 -5.97 7.43 21.98
N CYS A 268 -6.43 6.52 22.84
CA CYS A 268 -6.00 6.46 24.23
C CYS A 268 -4.54 5.99 24.35
N LYS A 269 -3.74 6.64 25.21
CA LYS A 269 -2.36 6.20 25.51
C LYS A 269 -2.30 4.91 26.33
N GLU A 270 -3.37 4.60 27.06
CA GLU A 270 -3.40 3.49 28.00
C GLU A 270 -4.02 2.23 27.40
N CYS A 271 -5.30 2.30 27.05
CA CYS A 271 -6.05 1.15 26.53
C CYS A 271 -5.95 1.03 24.99
N GLU A 272 -5.29 1.96 24.32
CA GLU A 272 -5.12 1.99 22.86
C GLU A 272 -6.41 2.01 22.03
N SER A 273 -7.58 2.13 22.68
CA SER A 273 -8.85 2.31 22.00
C SER A 273 -8.86 3.63 21.24
N PHE A 274 -9.48 3.61 20.07
CA PHE A 274 -9.53 4.75 19.18
C PHE A 274 -10.96 5.11 18.77
N THR A 275 -11.14 6.33 18.30
CA THR A 275 -12.41 6.85 17.79
C THR A 275 -12.10 7.88 16.71
N LEU A 276 -12.85 7.86 15.63
CA LEU A 276 -12.76 8.86 14.58
C LEU A 276 -13.70 10.01 14.90
N LEU A 277 -13.19 11.22 14.73
CA LEU A 277 -13.94 12.46 14.86
C LEU A 277 -14.03 13.10 13.47
N PRO A 278 -15.18 12.97 12.76
CA PRO A 278 -15.38 13.62 11.48
C PRO A 278 -15.12 15.13 11.58
N LEU A 279 -14.43 15.69 10.58
CA LEU A 279 -14.17 17.14 10.52
C LEU A 279 -15.46 17.93 10.26
N CYS A 280 -16.41 17.31 9.56
CA CYS A 280 -17.72 17.85 9.28
C CYS A 280 -18.73 16.70 9.30
N THR A 281 -19.88 16.92 9.93
CA THR A 281 -21.06 16.07 9.76
C THR A 281 -22.04 16.82 8.88
N SER A 282 -22.58 16.17 7.85
CA SER A 282 -23.65 16.76 7.05
C SER A 282 -24.82 17.04 8.00
N ARG A 283 -25.22 18.31 8.15
CA ARG A 283 -26.33 18.71 9.03
C ARG A 283 -27.60 17.99 8.57
N LYS A 284 -27.95 16.89 9.22
CA LYS A 284 -29.36 16.52 9.33
C LYS A 284 -29.98 17.52 10.31
N GLU A 285 -31.09 18.14 9.94
CA GLU A 285 -31.71 19.29 10.62
C GLU A 285 -32.05 19.08 12.12
N ASN A 286 -31.82 17.89 12.68
CA ASN A 286 -32.05 17.56 14.09
C ASN A 286 -30.83 17.04 14.87
N ASP A 287 -29.61 17.08 14.31
CA ASP A 287 -28.45 16.46 14.96
C ASP A 287 -27.67 17.48 15.82
N GLN A 288 -28.10 17.69 17.07
CA GLN A 288 -27.34 18.40 18.11
C GLN A 288 -26.19 17.53 18.66
N THR A 289 -25.45 16.82 17.81
CA THR A 289 -24.27 16.06 18.23
C THR A 289 -23.04 16.97 18.32
N SER A 290 -23.07 17.94 19.24
CA SER A 290 -21.84 18.55 19.73
C SER A 290 -21.05 17.45 20.45
N VAL A 291 -20.07 16.85 19.79
CA VAL A 291 -19.17 15.89 20.44
C VAL A 291 -18.38 16.68 21.49
N LEU A 292 -18.68 16.43 22.77
CA LEU A 292 -17.89 16.99 23.87
C LEU A 292 -16.48 16.38 23.78
N LEU A 293 -15.56 17.14 23.20
CA LEU A 293 -14.16 16.74 23.09
C LEU A 293 -13.53 16.80 24.48
N THR A 294 -13.50 15.64 25.13
CA THR A 294 -12.71 15.46 26.35
C THR A 294 -11.29 15.02 25.98
N ASN A 295 -10.32 15.38 26.80
CA ASN A 295 -8.94 14.88 26.70
C ASN A 295 -8.75 13.52 27.40
N ILE A 296 -9.84 12.90 27.86
CA ILE A 296 -9.87 11.71 28.71
C ILE A 296 -10.64 10.59 28.01
N CYS A 297 -10.11 9.37 28.08
CA CYS A 297 -10.75 8.19 27.53
C CYS A 297 -11.98 7.80 28.35
N THR A 298 -13.14 7.67 27.70
CA THR A 298 -14.40 7.23 28.34
C THR A 298 -14.32 5.81 28.92
N LEU A 299 -13.41 4.97 28.40
CA LEU A 299 -13.23 3.59 28.86
C LEU A 299 -12.35 3.48 30.10
N CYS A 300 -11.12 4.01 30.08
CA CYS A 300 -10.16 3.83 31.18
C CYS A 300 -9.84 5.08 32.01
N GLY A 301 -10.29 6.26 31.57
CA GLY A 301 -9.86 7.54 32.16
C GLY A 301 -8.44 7.98 31.78
N GLY A 302 -7.76 7.26 30.89
CA GLY A 302 -6.41 7.62 30.40
C GLY A 302 -6.43 8.78 29.41
N SER A 303 -5.30 9.49 29.25
CA SER A 303 -5.20 10.62 28.31
C SER A 303 -5.35 10.19 26.84
N LEU A 304 -6.04 11.01 26.06
CA LEU A 304 -6.20 10.85 24.62
C LEU A 304 -5.09 11.59 23.85
N ARG A 305 -4.68 11.01 22.71
CA ARG A 305 -3.87 11.66 21.67
C ARG A 305 -4.75 11.98 20.48
N ILE A 306 -4.50 13.11 19.83
CA ILE A 306 -5.15 13.52 18.60
C ILE A 306 -4.16 13.38 17.45
N GLY A 307 -4.61 12.78 16.36
CA GLY A 307 -3.86 12.66 15.10
C GLY A 307 -4.76 12.91 13.91
N GLY A 308 -4.17 12.92 12.72
CA GLY A 308 -4.85 13.25 11.47
C GLY A 308 -4.61 14.71 11.02
N PRO A 309 -5.45 15.22 10.11
CA PRO A 309 -6.62 14.53 9.55
C PRO A 309 -6.22 13.32 8.69
N ILE A 310 -7.07 12.30 8.66
CA ILE A 310 -6.94 11.13 7.78
C ILE A 310 -8.23 10.97 6.97
N TRP A 311 -8.14 10.31 5.82
CA TRP A 311 -9.32 9.90 5.06
C TRP A 311 -10.11 8.84 5.83
N SER A 312 -11.37 9.12 6.18
CA SER A 312 -12.24 8.22 6.95
C SER A 312 -13.27 7.47 6.11
N SER A 313 -13.45 7.83 4.84
CA SER A 313 -14.37 7.12 3.92
C SER A 313 -13.72 5.88 3.31
N SER A 314 -14.45 5.19 2.41
CA SER A 314 -13.90 4.04 1.69
C SER A 314 -12.62 4.41 0.93
N ILE A 315 -11.66 3.48 0.94
CA ILE A 315 -10.38 3.60 0.24
C ILE A 315 -10.32 2.70 -1.02
N HIS A 316 -11.45 2.07 -1.35
CA HIS A 316 -11.64 1.17 -2.47
C HIS A 316 -12.98 1.47 -3.18
N ASP A 317 -13.05 1.17 -4.47
CA ASP A 317 -14.30 1.10 -5.22
C ASP A 317 -14.59 -0.38 -5.54
N SER A 318 -15.62 -0.96 -4.91
CA SER A 318 -15.91 -2.40 -5.05
C SER A 318 -16.17 -2.83 -6.49
N ASN A 319 -16.81 -1.97 -7.29
CA ASN A 319 -17.06 -2.26 -8.70
C ASN A 319 -15.75 -2.32 -9.50
N PHE A 320 -14.83 -1.39 -9.24
CA PHE A 320 -13.49 -1.43 -9.85
C PHE A 320 -12.71 -2.68 -9.42
N VAL A 321 -12.73 -3.03 -8.13
CA VAL A 321 -12.06 -4.24 -7.61
C VAL A 321 -12.60 -5.52 -8.26
N GLN A 322 -13.92 -5.65 -8.35
CA GLN A 322 -14.57 -6.81 -8.99
C GLN A 322 -14.24 -6.92 -10.48
N LYS A 323 -14.23 -5.78 -11.19
CA LYS A 323 -13.75 -5.74 -12.58
C LYS A 323 -12.29 -6.16 -12.68
N MET A 324 -11.41 -5.69 -11.80
CA MET A 324 -10.00 -6.14 -11.78
C MET A 324 -9.87 -7.65 -11.55
N GLN A 325 -10.68 -8.23 -10.66
CA GLN A 325 -10.67 -9.69 -10.44
C GLN A 325 -11.10 -10.45 -11.70
N ASN A 326 -12.14 -9.98 -12.39
CA ASN A 326 -12.61 -10.58 -13.64
C ASN A 326 -11.55 -10.49 -14.74
N GLU A 327 -10.94 -9.31 -14.92
CA GLU A 327 -9.86 -9.12 -15.89
C GLU A 327 -8.63 -9.97 -15.59
N LEU A 328 -8.28 -10.11 -14.30
CA LEU A 328 -7.19 -10.97 -13.87
C LEU A 328 -7.43 -12.43 -14.28
N LYS A 329 -8.64 -12.96 -14.06
CA LYS A 329 -9.03 -14.31 -14.49
C LYS A 329 -8.96 -14.46 -16.01
N THR A 330 -9.48 -13.48 -16.75
CA THR A 330 -9.42 -13.48 -18.22
C THR A 330 -7.98 -13.53 -18.74
N PHE A 331 -7.03 -12.82 -18.11
CA PHE A 331 -5.62 -12.89 -18.50
C PHE A 331 -5.02 -14.29 -18.32
N GLN A 332 -5.40 -14.98 -17.25
CA GLN A 332 -4.95 -16.33 -16.96
C GLN A 332 -5.54 -17.34 -17.96
N GLU A 333 -6.84 -17.25 -18.24
CA GLU A 333 -7.55 -18.17 -19.15
C GLU A 333 -7.05 -18.04 -20.59
N LEU A 334 -6.90 -16.81 -21.08
CA LEU A 334 -6.46 -16.56 -22.46
C LEU A 334 -4.95 -16.76 -22.65
N SER A 335 -4.20 -17.07 -21.58
CA SER A 335 -2.72 -17.07 -21.56
C SER A 335 -2.11 -15.80 -22.20
N ALA A 336 -2.87 -14.70 -22.16
CA ALA A 336 -2.55 -13.50 -22.91
C ALA A 336 -1.37 -12.74 -22.27
N ILE A 337 -1.24 -12.82 -20.94
CA ILE A 337 -0.14 -12.27 -20.15
C ILE A 337 0.12 -13.23 -18.98
N HIS A 338 1.36 -13.65 -18.81
CA HIS A 338 1.76 -14.46 -17.65
C HIS A 338 2.25 -13.56 -16.51
N PHE A 339 1.39 -13.27 -15.54
CA PHE A 339 1.80 -12.61 -14.31
C PHE A 339 2.38 -13.63 -13.34
N ARG A 340 3.67 -13.54 -13.02
CA ARG A 340 4.26 -14.40 -11.97
C ARG A 340 3.61 -14.16 -10.62
N THR A 341 3.08 -12.96 -10.40
CA THR A 341 2.40 -12.58 -9.16
C THR A 341 0.89 -12.83 -9.18
N PHE A 342 0.36 -13.56 -10.17
CA PHE A 342 -1.07 -13.85 -10.34
C PHE A 342 -1.76 -14.26 -9.03
N ARG A 343 -1.26 -15.31 -8.37
CA ARG A 343 -1.86 -15.84 -7.12
C ARG A 343 -1.90 -14.80 -6.00
N ARG A 344 -0.89 -13.92 -5.94
CA ARG A 344 -0.83 -12.82 -4.97
C ARG A 344 -1.88 -11.76 -5.28
N MET A 345 -2.02 -11.37 -6.55
CA MET A 345 -3.04 -10.40 -6.96
C MET A 345 -4.44 -10.94 -6.71
N GLU A 346 -4.70 -12.20 -7.09
CA GLU A 346 -6.00 -12.86 -6.90
C GLU A 346 -6.40 -12.91 -5.42
N GLY A 347 -5.50 -13.40 -4.56
CA GLY A 347 -5.78 -13.46 -3.13
C GLY A 347 -5.92 -12.09 -2.47
N LEU A 348 -5.11 -11.10 -2.87
CA LEU A 348 -5.19 -9.75 -2.33
C LEU A 348 -6.49 -9.04 -2.74
N LEU A 349 -6.88 -9.10 -4.01
CA LEU A 349 -8.12 -8.50 -4.50
C LEU A 349 -9.34 -9.16 -3.85
N GLN A 350 -9.33 -10.49 -3.67
CA GLN A 350 -10.41 -11.17 -2.97
C GLN A 350 -10.51 -10.77 -1.50
N MET A 351 -9.39 -10.58 -0.80
CA MET A 351 -9.43 -10.08 0.57
C MET A 351 -10.04 -8.68 0.67
N ILE A 352 -9.76 -7.81 -0.31
CA ILE A 352 -10.29 -6.44 -0.34
C ILE A 352 -11.79 -6.42 -0.59
N ASP A 353 -12.28 -7.31 -1.46
CA ASP A 353 -13.71 -7.49 -1.71
C ASP A 353 -14.45 -8.04 -0.46
N GLU A 354 -13.77 -8.86 0.35
CA GLU A 354 -14.26 -9.36 1.65
C GLU A 354 -14.08 -8.37 2.83
N GLU A 355 -13.34 -7.28 2.64
CA GLU A 355 -12.97 -6.33 3.69
C GLU A 355 -14.08 -5.31 3.97
N LEU A 356 -14.36 -5.01 5.24
CA LEU A 356 -15.30 -3.94 5.62
C LEU A 356 -14.72 -2.56 5.27
N GLN A 357 -15.21 -1.99 4.18
CA GLN A 357 -14.73 -0.72 3.64
C GLN A 357 -15.21 0.51 4.44
N ASP A 358 -16.35 0.38 5.11
CA ASP A 358 -16.99 1.40 5.95
C ASP A 358 -16.52 1.37 7.41
N CYS A 359 -15.61 0.44 7.75
CA CYS A 359 -14.98 0.34 9.06
C CYS A 359 -13.49 0.72 8.95
N PRO A 360 -13.12 1.99 9.17
CA PRO A 360 -11.72 2.41 9.02
C PRO A 360 -10.84 1.87 10.14
N LEU A 361 -9.60 1.54 9.77
CA LEU A 361 -8.58 0.99 10.66
C LEU A 361 -8.95 -0.41 11.15
N TYR A 362 -8.05 -1.04 11.90
CA TYR A 362 -8.22 -2.42 12.36
C TYR A 362 -7.67 -2.62 13.77
N TYR A 363 -8.13 -3.69 14.41
CA TYR A 363 -7.61 -4.22 15.66
C TYR A 363 -6.58 -5.31 15.40
N GLN A 364 -5.63 -5.45 16.31
CA GLN A 364 -4.67 -6.55 16.35
C GLN A 364 -4.95 -7.40 17.57
N LEU A 365 -5.37 -8.66 17.37
CA LEU A 365 -5.78 -9.55 18.45
C LEU A 365 -4.64 -9.83 19.43
N ASP A 366 -3.43 -10.06 18.92
CA ASP A 366 -2.22 -10.24 19.74
C ASP A 366 -1.95 -9.02 20.62
N ARG A 367 -2.18 -7.80 20.10
CA ARG A 367 -2.04 -6.59 20.89
C ARG A 367 -3.12 -6.47 21.96
N LEU A 368 -4.37 -6.74 21.62
CA LEU A 368 -5.48 -6.70 22.57
C LEU A 368 -5.24 -7.68 23.73
N CYS A 369 -4.90 -8.93 23.45
CA CYS A 369 -4.55 -9.92 24.48
C CYS A 369 -3.32 -9.50 25.30
N SER A 370 -2.31 -8.89 24.66
CA SER A 370 -1.13 -8.37 25.36
C SER A 370 -1.46 -7.24 26.35
N LEU A 371 -2.49 -6.44 26.12
CA LEU A 371 -2.91 -5.36 27.03
C LEU A 371 -3.47 -5.93 28.34
N VAL A 372 -4.22 -7.03 28.24
CA VAL A 372 -4.85 -7.70 29.38
C VAL A 372 -4.07 -8.91 29.91
N ARG A 373 -2.93 -9.24 29.30
CA ARG A 373 -2.04 -10.35 29.70
C ARG A 373 -2.70 -11.73 29.63
N CYS A 374 -3.65 -11.93 28.71
CA CYS A 374 -4.27 -13.24 28.49
C CYS A 374 -3.59 -14.00 27.34
N PRO A 375 -3.70 -15.35 27.32
CA PRO A 375 -3.36 -16.14 26.15
C PRO A 375 -4.16 -15.68 24.91
N MET A 376 -3.55 -15.80 23.73
CA MET A 376 -4.21 -15.45 22.47
C MET A 376 -5.17 -16.58 22.07
N PRO A 377 -6.48 -16.34 21.95
CA PRO A 377 -7.40 -17.36 21.46
C PRO A 377 -7.20 -17.58 19.95
N PRO A 378 -7.69 -18.71 19.40
CA PRO A 378 -7.79 -18.86 17.95
C PRO A 378 -8.57 -17.70 17.34
N ILE A 379 -8.05 -17.08 16.27
CA ILE A 379 -8.69 -15.91 15.65
C ILE A 379 -10.14 -16.19 15.20
N ARG A 380 -10.44 -17.45 14.84
CA ARG A 380 -11.79 -17.91 14.51
C ARG A 380 -12.75 -17.71 15.67
N LEU A 381 -12.35 -18.03 16.90
CA LEU A 381 -13.18 -17.86 18.09
C LEU A 381 -13.54 -16.38 18.31
N PHE A 382 -12.54 -15.50 18.24
CA PHE A 382 -12.75 -14.07 18.42
C PHE A 382 -13.71 -13.50 17.36
N ARG A 383 -13.59 -13.95 16.11
CA ARG A 383 -14.51 -13.59 15.03
C ARG A 383 -15.93 -14.13 15.27
N SER A 384 -16.06 -15.39 15.71
CA SER A 384 -17.36 -15.98 16.03
C SER A 384 -18.07 -15.21 17.15
N ILE A 385 -17.34 -14.78 18.18
CA ILE A 385 -17.90 -13.94 19.24
C ILE A 385 -18.44 -12.60 18.69
N LEU A 386 -17.72 -11.95 17.77
CA LEU A 386 -18.19 -10.73 17.11
C LEU A 386 -19.49 -10.97 16.32
N ILE A 387 -19.54 -12.06 15.55
CA ILE A 387 -20.72 -12.42 14.75
C ILE A 387 -21.91 -12.76 15.64
N ASN A 388 -21.71 -13.55 16.70
CA ASN A 388 -22.77 -13.89 17.66
C ASN A 388 -23.30 -12.65 18.40
N GLY A 389 -22.46 -11.62 18.56
CA GLY A 389 -22.84 -10.29 19.07
C GLY A 389 -23.64 -9.44 18.08
N GLY A 390 -23.85 -9.91 16.85
CA GLY A 390 -24.58 -9.19 15.80
C GLY A 390 -23.73 -8.19 15.01
N TYR A 391 -22.40 -8.23 15.15
CA TYR A 391 -21.49 -7.31 14.48
C TYR A 391 -20.86 -7.92 13.23
N ARG A 392 -20.58 -7.07 12.24
CA ARG A 392 -19.85 -7.48 11.04
C ARG A 392 -18.37 -7.61 11.37
N VAL A 393 -17.70 -8.54 10.71
CA VAL A 393 -16.27 -8.76 10.92
C VAL A 393 -15.55 -9.17 9.63
N SER A 394 -14.43 -8.52 9.32
CA SER A 394 -13.53 -8.92 8.24
C SER A 394 -12.08 -8.95 8.71
N TYR A 395 -11.22 -9.53 7.89
CA TYR A 395 -9.78 -9.26 8.01
C TYR A 395 -9.46 -7.91 7.36
N SER A 396 -8.24 -7.39 7.54
CA SER A 396 -7.72 -6.30 6.71
C SER A 396 -6.55 -6.76 5.88
N HIS A 397 -6.54 -6.39 4.60
CA HIS A 397 -5.42 -6.68 3.70
C HIS A 397 -4.10 -6.04 4.18
N ALA A 398 -4.18 -4.95 4.95
CA ALA A 398 -3.03 -4.16 5.35
C ALA A 398 -2.11 -4.88 6.36
N LEU A 399 -2.62 -5.88 7.08
CA LEU A 399 -1.83 -6.65 8.03
C LEU A 399 -2.43 -8.02 8.35
N LYS A 400 -1.60 -9.06 8.39
CA LYS A 400 -2.02 -10.41 8.80
C LYS A 400 -2.55 -10.41 10.24
N ASN A 401 -3.58 -11.22 10.48
CA ASN A 401 -4.27 -11.37 11.78
C ASN A 401 -4.89 -10.07 12.32
N SER A 402 -5.12 -9.09 11.45
CA SER A 402 -5.89 -7.90 11.77
C SER A 402 -7.40 -8.15 11.61
N ILE A 403 -8.20 -7.43 12.37
CA ILE A 403 -9.66 -7.55 12.38
C ILE A 403 -10.28 -6.18 12.21
N LYS A 404 -11.21 -6.05 11.27
CA LYS A 404 -12.14 -4.92 11.17
C LYS A 404 -13.51 -5.35 11.64
N THR A 405 -14.21 -4.43 12.29
CA THR A 405 -15.56 -4.66 12.79
C THR A 405 -16.23 -3.32 13.08
N ASP A 406 -17.55 -3.30 12.97
CA ASP A 406 -18.41 -2.21 13.42
C ASP A 406 -18.82 -2.34 14.90
N ALA A 407 -18.29 -3.34 15.60
CA ALA A 407 -18.49 -3.48 17.04
C ALA A 407 -17.97 -2.26 17.82
N PRO A 408 -18.75 -1.74 18.79
CA PRO A 408 -18.31 -0.64 19.63
C PRO A 408 -17.11 -1.10 20.48
N LYS A 409 -16.21 -0.16 20.78
CA LYS A 409 -15.01 -0.43 21.58
C LYS A 409 -15.35 -1.06 22.94
N GLU A 410 -16.48 -0.69 23.53
CA GLU A 410 -17.03 -1.28 24.76
C GLU A 410 -17.28 -2.79 24.60
N PHE A 411 -17.84 -3.22 23.45
CA PHE A 411 -18.06 -4.64 23.16
C PHE A 411 -16.72 -5.36 23.02
N ILE A 412 -15.75 -4.79 22.29
CA ILE A 412 -14.39 -5.35 22.17
C ILE A 412 -13.77 -5.60 23.55
N TRP A 413 -13.89 -4.64 24.47
CA TRP A 413 -13.38 -4.81 25.83
C TRP A 413 -14.14 -5.85 26.65
N SER A 414 -15.45 -5.99 26.46
CA SER A 414 -16.22 -7.06 27.10
C SER A 414 -15.81 -8.47 26.63
N ILE A 415 -15.40 -8.62 25.37
CA ILE A 415 -14.80 -9.87 24.88
C ILE A 415 -13.50 -10.15 25.62
N LEU A 416 -12.63 -9.14 25.78
CA LEU A 416 -11.37 -9.32 26.51
C LEU A 416 -11.59 -9.70 27.98
N GLN A 417 -12.58 -9.10 28.65
CA GLN A 417 -12.98 -9.52 30.00
C GLN A 417 -13.41 -10.98 30.05
N PHE A 418 -14.27 -11.40 29.10
CA PHE A 418 -14.70 -12.79 29.00
C PHE A 418 -13.53 -13.75 28.82
N LEU A 419 -12.56 -13.41 27.96
CA LEU A 419 -11.39 -14.24 27.69
C LEU A 419 -10.40 -14.33 28.86
N ILE A 420 -10.35 -13.31 29.74
CA ILE A 420 -9.56 -13.35 30.98
C ILE A 420 -10.22 -14.25 32.02
N GLY A 421 -11.56 -14.28 32.05
CA GLY A 421 -12.33 -15.00 33.07
C GLY A 421 -12.02 -14.45 34.47
N SER A 422 -11.82 -15.35 35.43
CA SER A 422 -11.54 -15.00 36.84
C SER A 422 -10.11 -14.48 37.08
N ASP A 423 -9.22 -14.57 36.09
CA ASP A 423 -7.76 -14.35 36.22
C ASP A 423 -7.36 -12.86 36.13
N SER A 424 -8.18 -12.00 36.75
CA SER A 424 -8.09 -10.53 36.65
C SER A 424 -7.01 -9.88 37.54
N SER A 425 -6.36 -10.66 38.41
CA SER A 425 -5.45 -10.18 39.46
C SER A 425 -3.97 -10.07 39.05
N ASN A 426 -3.66 -10.16 37.74
CA ASN A 426 -2.28 -10.11 37.28
C ASN A 426 -1.62 -8.73 37.55
N PRO A 427 -0.58 -8.65 38.39
CA PRO A 427 0.03 -7.37 38.80
C PRO A 427 0.75 -6.64 37.67
N LYS A 428 0.96 -7.29 36.51
CA LYS A 428 1.57 -6.69 35.30
C LYS A 428 0.55 -5.96 34.41
N ILE A 429 -0.73 -5.99 34.75
CA ILE A 429 -1.77 -5.21 34.08
C ILE A 429 -1.70 -3.77 34.58
N LYS A 430 -1.83 -2.80 33.66
CA LYS A 430 -1.82 -1.38 34.04
C LYS A 430 -3.07 -1.03 34.85
N PRO A 431 -2.98 -0.13 35.85
CA PRO A 431 -4.14 0.28 36.66
C PRO A 431 -5.32 0.82 35.84
N SER A 432 -5.03 1.55 34.76
CA SER A 432 -6.01 2.06 33.80
C SER A 432 -6.78 0.94 33.08
N ILE A 433 -6.12 -0.18 32.80
CA ILE A 433 -6.73 -1.35 32.15
C ILE A 433 -7.52 -2.17 33.18
N SER A 434 -7.00 -2.34 34.40
CA SER A 434 -7.74 -2.98 35.50
C SER A 434 -9.08 -2.30 35.75
N LYS A 435 -9.13 -0.97 35.73
CA LYS A 435 -10.40 -0.21 35.78
C LYS A 435 -11.38 -0.55 34.66
N ILE A 436 -10.91 -0.90 33.47
CA ILE A 436 -11.79 -1.37 32.40
C ILE A 436 -12.28 -2.78 32.72
N ILE A 437 -11.41 -3.67 33.19
CA ILE A 437 -11.75 -5.06 33.50
C ILE A 437 -12.80 -5.14 34.62
N GLU A 438 -12.72 -4.25 35.61
CA GLU A 438 -13.68 -4.15 36.72
C GLU A 438 -15.03 -3.51 36.32
N LYS A 439 -15.09 -2.81 35.17
CA LYS A 439 -16.34 -2.20 34.69
C LYS A 439 -17.31 -3.29 34.24
N LYS A 440 -18.56 -3.16 34.67
CA LYS A 440 -19.66 -3.96 34.15
C LYS A 440 -20.09 -3.42 32.79
N PHE A 441 -19.88 -4.20 31.74
CA PHE A 441 -20.48 -3.95 30.43
C PHE A 441 -21.81 -4.70 30.31
N SER A 442 -22.81 -4.07 29.68
CA SER A 442 -24.13 -4.65 29.44
C SER A 442 -24.15 -5.53 28.18
N TYR A 443 -23.20 -6.46 28.05
CA TYR A 443 -23.11 -7.37 26.91
C TYR A 443 -23.08 -8.84 27.38
N THR A 444 -23.80 -9.69 26.66
CA THR A 444 -23.72 -11.14 26.83
C THR A 444 -22.81 -11.72 25.75
N ILE A 445 -21.71 -12.35 26.16
CA ILE A 445 -20.75 -12.96 25.23
C ILE A 445 -21.18 -14.40 24.94
N LYS A 446 -21.26 -14.75 23.65
CA LYS A 446 -21.50 -16.10 23.14
C LYS A 446 -20.31 -16.54 22.31
N ASP A 447 -19.69 -17.65 22.66
CA ASP A 447 -18.44 -18.15 22.08
C ASP A 447 -18.62 -19.36 21.14
N GLU A 448 -19.87 -19.69 20.82
CA GLU A 448 -20.23 -20.69 19.81
C GLU A 448 -19.51 -20.41 18.48
N LEU A 449 -18.81 -21.41 17.95
CA LEU A 449 -18.05 -21.27 16.71
C LEU A 449 -19.00 -21.12 15.51
N VAL A 450 -18.89 -20.00 14.82
CA VAL A 450 -19.61 -19.73 13.57
C VAL A 450 -18.78 -20.23 12.39
N GLU A 451 -19.43 -20.90 11.45
CA GLU A 451 -18.82 -21.27 10.18
C GLU A 451 -18.96 -20.14 9.16
N GLU A 452 -17.85 -19.46 8.89
CA GLU A 452 -17.80 -18.38 7.92
C GLU A 452 -17.44 -18.92 6.52
N LYS A 453 -18.31 -18.67 5.54
CA LYS A 453 -18.07 -18.98 4.12
C LYS A 453 -17.32 -17.82 3.45
N LEU A 454 -16.04 -17.64 3.80
CA LEU A 454 -15.16 -16.71 3.07
C LEU A 454 -14.72 -17.36 1.77
N LEU A 455 -14.94 -16.70 0.62
CA LEU A 455 -14.58 -17.20 -0.70
C LEU A 455 -13.07 -17.40 -0.83
N SER A 456 -12.28 -16.48 -0.28
CA SER A 456 -10.82 -16.57 -0.23
C SER A 456 -10.34 -17.83 0.50
N LYS A 457 -11.09 -18.28 1.52
CA LYS A 457 -10.76 -19.49 2.29
C LYS A 457 -11.24 -20.74 1.58
N SER A 458 -12.45 -20.73 0.99
CA SER A 458 -12.98 -21.89 0.26
C SER A 458 -12.17 -22.20 -1.00
N MET A 459 -11.64 -21.17 -1.66
CA MET A 459 -10.78 -21.29 -2.85
C MET A 459 -9.27 -21.41 -2.52
N ASN A 460 -8.90 -21.48 -1.23
CA ASN A 460 -7.50 -21.57 -0.77
C ASN A 460 -6.56 -20.49 -1.36
N LEU A 461 -7.04 -19.25 -1.44
CA LEU A 461 -6.31 -18.14 -2.06
C LEU A 461 -5.17 -17.62 -1.18
N LEU A 462 -4.13 -17.09 -1.82
CA LEU A 462 -2.97 -16.50 -1.14
C LEU A 462 -3.31 -15.13 -0.56
N ARG A 463 -3.83 -15.14 0.67
CA ARG A 463 -4.23 -13.93 1.41
C ARG A 463 -3.04 -13.06 1.83
N TYR A 464 -2.02 -13.67 2.41
CA TYR A 464 -0.83 -12.94 2.86
C TYR A 464 0.42 -13.65 2.37
N GLN A 465 1.25 -12.97 1.59
CA GLN A 465 2.54 -13.51 1.16
C GLN A 465 3.54 -13.48 2.32
N ILE A 466 4.33 -14.54 2.45
CA ILE A 466 5.52 -14.56 3.29
C ILE A 466 6.69 -14.09 2.43
N ASN A 467 7.47 -13.13 2.94
CA ASN A 467 8.65 -12.63 2.22
C ASN A 467 9.55 -13.80 1.80
N PRO A 468 9.87 -13.94 0.50
CA PRO A 468 10.61 -15.11 0.01
C PRO A 468 12.09 -15.11 0.42
N GLU A 469 12.66 -13.96 0.81
CA GLU A 469 14.08 -13.82 1.14
C GLU A 469 14.33 -13.02 2.44
N VAL A 470 15.46 -13.31 3.12
CA VAL A 470 15.88 -12.67 4.38
C VAL A 470 16.14 -11.16 4.23
N ASN A 471 16.48 -10.69 3.03
CA ASN A 471 16.72 -9.27 2.70
C ASN A 471 15.67 -8.69 1.74
N TRP A 472 14.44 -9.23 1.77
CA TRP A 472 13.33 -8.75 0.94
C TRP A 472 12.96 -7.29 1.32
N GLY A 473 13.25 -6.34 0.43
CA GLY A 473 13.11 -4.92 0.72
C GLY A 473 13.33 -3.99 -0.48
N PRO A 474 13.05 -2.68 -0.33
CA PRO A 474 13.35 -1.71 -1.37
C PRO A 474 14.85 -1.56 -1.50
N LYS A 475 15.38 -1.73 -2.71
CA LYS A 475 16.78 -1.38 -3.01
C LYS A 475 16.95 0.14 -2.88
N SER A 476 18.11 0.57 -2.38
CA SER A 476 18.44 1.99 -2.29
C SER A 476 18.47 2.64 -3.67
N ARG A 477 18.14 3.94 -3.73
CA ARG A 477 18.33 4.77 -4.92
C ARG A 477 19.77 4.59 -5.45
N PRO A 478 19.98 4.50 -6.77
CA PRO A 478 21.34 4.46 -7.33
C PRO A 478 22.11 5.74 -6.93
N ASN A 479 23.27 5.55 -6.31
CA ASN A 479 24.22 6.62 -5.93
C ASN A 479 25.50 6.49 -6.79
N ASN A 480 26.29 7.57 -6.89
CA ASN A 480 27.65 7.51 -7.46
C ASN A 480 28.51 6.48 -6.71
N ASP A 481 29.34 5.73 -7.46
CA ASP A 481 29.99 4.47 -7.04
C ASP A 481 30.78 4.57 -5.71
N ASP A 482 31.37 5.73 -5.37
CA ASP A 482 32.17 5.93 -4.15
C ASP A 482 31.39 5.79 -2.82
N GLN A 483 30.07 6.00 -2.82
CA GLN A 483 29.26 5.87 -1.60
C GLN A 483 28.79 4.42 -1.34
N ASN A 484 28.79 3.58 -2.37
CA ASN A 484 28.43 2.16 -2.24
C ASN A 484 29.49 1.40 -1.43
N GLU A 485 30.78 1.68 -1.64
CA GLU A 485 31.86 1.03 -0.88
C GLU A 485 31.82 1.38 0.61
N LYS A 486 31.60 2.66 0.95
CA LYS A 486 31.44 3.10 2.34
C LYS A 486 30.21 2.48 3.02
N ARG A 487 29.13 2.21 2.27
CA ARG A 487 27.91 1.58 2.79
C ARG A 487 28.04 0.08 2.99
N ILE A 488 28.64 -0.64 2.04
CA ILE A 488 28.94 -2.08 2.18
C ILE A 488 29.82 -2.30 3.43
N ARG A 489 30.82 -1.44 3.66
CA ARG A 489 31.63 -1.45 4.90
C ARG A 489 30.84 -1.24 6.19
N ASN A 490 29.68 -0.56 6.13
CA ASN A 490 28.90 -0.18 7.31
C ASN A 490 27.69 -1.09 7.58
N GLN A 491 27.21 -1.86 6.61
CA GLN A 491 26.06 -2.79 6.79
C GLN A 491 26.33 -3.86 7.86
N ASP A 492 27.58 -4.34 7.97
CA ASP A 492 27.94 -5.38 8.94
C ASP A 492 28.43 -4.88 10.30
N LYS A 493 28.49 -3.56 10.53
CA LYS A 493 29.06 -3.04 11.79
C LYS A 493 28.28 -3.50 13.02
N HIS A 494 26.96 -3.64 12.93
CA HIS A 494 26.14 -4.11 14.04
C HIS A 494 26.13 -5.64 14.18
N VAL A 495 26.28 -6.37 13.07
CA VAL A 495 26.40 -7.84 13.06
C VAL A 495 27.74 -8.28 13.66
N LYS A 496 28.85 -7.66 13.22
CA LYS A 496 30.19 -7.90 13.77
C LYS A 496 30.29 -7.50 15.25
N LYS A 497 29.58 -6.44 15.68
CA LYS A 497 29.52 -6.05 17.10
C LYS A 497 28.75 -7.08 17.94
N ARG A 498 27.66 -7.67 17.43
CA ARG A 498 26.92 -8.75 18.11
C ARG A 498 27.71 -10.07 18.15
N GLN A 499 28.41 -10.42 17.08
CA GLN A 499 29.30 -11.59 17.05
C GLN A 499 30.46 -11.45 18.02
N LYS A 500 31.11 -10.27 18.11
CA LYS A 500 32.15 -10.01 19.12
C LYS A 500 31.66 -10.12 20.56
N ILE A 501 30.42 -9.67 20.83
CA ILE A 501 29.82 -9.79 22.16
C ILE A 501 29.53 -11.28 22.49
N HIS A 502 29.10 -12.06 21.50
CA HIS A 502 28.83 -13.49 21.67
C HIS A 502 30.11 -14.32 21.83
N GLU A 503 31.15 -14.05 21.05
CA GLU A 503 32.47 -14.68 21.17
C GLU A 503 33.17 -14.35 22.49
N ASN A 504 33.02 -13.13 23.00
CA ASN A 504 33.55 -12.76 24.32
C ASN A 504 32.78 -13.44 25.46
N ALA A 505 31.47 -13.65 25.32
CA ALA A 505 30.69 -14.40 26.30
C ALA A 505 31.08 -15.88 26.36
N LEU A 506 31.43 -16.48 25.21
CA LEU A 506 31.88 -17.87 25.11
C LEU A 506 33.31 -18.11 25.62
N LYS A 507 34.13 -17.06 25.76
CA LYS A 507 35.49 -17.15 26.34
C LYS A 507 35.52 -16.95 27.85
N THR A 508 34.37 -16.67 28.48
CA THR A 508 34.25 -16.44 29.93
C THR A 508 33.52 -17.59 30.64
N ILE A 509 33.37 -18.72 29.95
CA ILE A 509 32.98 -20.04 30.46
C ILE A 509 34.19 -20.94 30.21
#